data_AF-V9KFB3-F1
#
_entry.id   AF-V9KFB3-F1
#
_cell.length_a   1.000
_cell.length_b   1.000
_cell.length_c   1.000
_cell.angle_alpha   90.00
_cell.angle_beta   90.00
_cell.angle_gamma   90.00
#
_symmetry.space_group_name_H-M   'P 1'
#
loop_
_entity.id
_entity.type
_entity.pdbx_description
1 polymer ?
#
loop_
_entity_poly.entity_id
_entity_poly.type
_entity_poly.pdbx_seq_one_letter_code
_entity_poly.pdbx_strand_id
1 'polypeptide(L)'
;MGRLCISCLFPASWHFSVSPAACPRPLNTTFRQLVVIAFFTLTIFLLYILLVFDRNRWGRLYKDKGNRYSTKVTDTEATDVNNPYLNYGIVIDCGSSGSRLFVYCWPRHNGNPHDLLDIKQMRDINRQPVVMKIKPGISELATSPEKASDYITPLLTFAAENIPPSKHKETPLYIMCTAGMRILPENQQSAILEDLRTDIPLHFDFLFSDSHTEVISGKQEGVYAWIGINFVLGRFNHINDGEHAVVEVNMPGTATQEAIVRKRTAGVLDMGGVSTQLAYEVPQTVSFASSQQEEVAKNLLAEFNLGCDAHQTEHVYRVYVTTFLGFGGNAARQRYEEHIVSKTVLANSLLGKKTGLTEDMPYLDPCLPVDFLDTIRQDGHTVYVKGLGDFDRCRQVIDPFLNKTNGTSTSLNGVYQPPIDYHNSEFYGFSEFFYCTEDVLRMGGDYNVAKFSKAAKDYCAAKWTLLKERFDRGLYSSHADLHRLKYQCFKSAWMFEVLHTGFSFPANYSNLKTAQLVYEKEVQWTLGAILYKTRYLPLRDIQQENFKGNHTHWRGFTFVYNHYLFFVCFLVVVLSILLYLLRLRRIHRRAAQHSLSSAAIWIEEGGAAQLTES
;
A
#
# COMPACT_ATOMS: atom_id res chain seq x y z
N MET A 1 68.04 13.66 5.17
CA MET A 1 68.51 13.93 6.54
C MET A 1 67.84 15.19 7.05
N GLY A 2 67.31 15.15 8.30
CA GLY A 2 66.86 16.32 9.10
C GLY A 2 65.41 16.76 8.86
N ARG A 3 64.39 16.23 9.54
CA ARG A 3 63.90 16.44 10.93
C ARG A 3 62.87 17.58 11.07
N LEU A 4 61.68 17.17 11.52
CA LEU A 4 60.63 17.98 12.15
C LEU A 4 61.14 18.74 13.39
N CYS A 5 60.56 19.90 13.68
CA CYS A 5 60.18 20.30 15.04
C CYS A 5 59.08 21.38 15.04
N ILE A 6 58.09 21.20 15.91
CA ILE A 6 56.91 22.03 16.17
C ILE A 6 57.24 23.03 17.29
N SER A 7 56.78 24.28 17.21
CA SER A 7 56.36 25.07 18.40
C SER A 7 55.44 26.23 18.01
N CYS A 8 54.25 26.27 18.62
CA CYS A 8 53.34 27.42 18.64
C CYS A 8 53.85 28.51 19.61
N LEU A 9 53.53 29.79 19.37
CA LEU A 9 53.08 30.78 20.36
C LEU A 9 52.65 32.10 19.69
N PHE A 10 51.66 32.75 20.31
CA PHE A 10 50.79 33.84 19.83
C PHE A 10 51.47 35.18 19.47
N PRO A 11 50.82 36.04 18.65
CA PRO A 11 51.38 37.30 18.16
C PRO A 11 51.07 38.51 19.04
N ALA A 12 52.03 39.42 19.09
CA ALA A 12 51.93 40.77 19.63
C ALA A 12 51.19 41.72 18.66
N SER A 13 50.45 42.65 19.26
CA SER A 13 49.69 43.74 18.65
C SER A 13 50.57 44.75 17.91
N TRP A 14 50.19 45.08 16.67
CA TRP A 14 50.75 46.21 15.92
C TRP A 14 49.63 47.20 15.61
N HIS A 15 49.76 48.40 16.19
CA HIS A 15 48.97 49.57 15.85
C HIS A 15 49.46 50.16 14.53
N PHE A 16 48.55 50.50 13.62
CA PHE A 16 48.82 51.39 12.48
C PHE A 16 48.04 52.68 12.64
N SER A 17 48.78 53.77 12.81
CA SER A 17 48.35 55.16 12.74
C SER A 17 48.38 55.64 11.27
N VAL A 18 47.27 56.17 10.78
CA VAL A 18 47.20 56.84 9.47
C VAL A 18 47.11 58.35 9.71
N SER A 19 48.04 59.09 9.10
CA SER A 19 48.10 60.56 9.14
C SER A 19 47.20 61.16 8.07
N PRO A 20 46.45 62.26 8.32
CA PRO A 20 45.49 62.83 7.38
C PRO A 20 46.14 63.94 6.55
N ALA A 21 46.47 63.66 5.29
CA ALA A 21 46.82 64.69 4.33
C ALA A 21 46.32 64.31 2.93
N ALA A 22 45.09 64.70 2.63
CA ALA A 22 44.57 65.05 1.30
C ALA A 22 43.03 65.04 1.35
N CYS A 23 42.42 66.17 1.69
CA CYS A 23 41.02 66.42 1.35
C CYS A 23 40.92 66.85 -0.11
N PRO A 24 40.19 66.14 -0.98
CA PRO A 24 39.40 66.78 -2.00
C PRO A 24 38.03 67.16 -1.42
N ARG A 25 37.57 68.35 -1.79
CA ARG A 25 36.29 69.00 -1.43
C ARG A 25 35.07 68.07 -1.62
N PRO A 26 33.97 68.30 -0.88
CA PRO A 26 32.80 67.44 -0.92
C PRO A 26 32.11 67.55 -2.28
N LEU A 27 31.86 66.39 -2.91
CA LEU A 27 30.90 66.29 -4.00
C LEU A 27 29.54 66.71 -3.45
N ASN A 28 29.06 67.84 -3.95
CA ASN A 28 27.75 68.40 -3.69
C ASN A 28 26.68 67.53 -4.37
N THR A 29 26.42 66.34 -3.83
CA THR A 29 25.34 65.47 -4.30
C THR A 29 24.02 65.95 -3.69
N THR A 30 23.16 66.51 -4.52
CA THR A 30 21.81 66.92 -4.08
C THR A 30 21.06 65.71 -3.54
N PHE A 31 20.19 65.91 -2.53
CA PHE A 31 19.39 64.85 -1.90
C PHE A 31 18.73 63.89 -2.92
N ARG A 32 18.34 64.42 -4.08
CA ARG A 32 17.80 63.66 -5.23
C ARG A 32 18.77 62.61 -5.78
N GLN A 33 20.06 62.89 -5.86
CA GLN A 33 21.09 61.94 -6.33
C GLN A 33 21.36 60.84 -5.28
N LEU A 34 21.32 61.17 -3.98
CA LEU A 34 21.44 60.17 -2.91
C LEU A 34 20.26 59.19 -2.93
N VAL A 35 19.04 59.67 -3.18
CA VAL A 35 17.84 58.82 -3.31
C VAL A 35 17.95 57.90 -4.53
N VAL A 36 18.44 58.40 -5.67
CA VAL A 36 18.62 57.57 -6.89
C VAL A 36 19.68 56.49 -6.67
N ILE A 37 20.80 56.84 -6.05
CA ILE A 37 21.86 55.87 -5.72
C ILE A 37 21.33 54.81 -4.74
N ALA A 38 20.61 55.23 -3.69
CA ALA A 38 19.99 54.31 -2.74
C ALA A 38 19.02 53.34 -3.44
N PHE A 39 18.16 53.85 -4.33
CA PHE A 39 17.24 53.01 -5.09
C PHE A 39 17.98 52.03 -6.01
N PHE A 40 19.03 52.48 -6.70
CA PHE A 40 19.84 51.62 -7.55
C PHE A 40 20.54 50.51 -6.75
N THR A 41 21.13 50.84 -5.60
CA THR A 41 21.76 49.85 -4.72
C THR A 41 20.74 48.84 -4.17
N LEU A 42 19.53 49.29 -3.82
CA LEU A 42 18.46 48.40 -3.36
C LEU A 42 18.00 47.45 -4.46
N THR A 43 17.85 47.94 -5.70
CA THR A 43 17.46 47.09 -6.84
C THR A 43 18.53 46.05 -7.19
N ILE A 44 19.80 46.42 -7.15
CA ILE A 44 20.92 45.48 -7.36
C ILE A 44 20.96 44.44 -6.24
N PHE A 45 20.73 44.85 -4.99
CA PHE A 45 20.68 43.93 -3.85
C PHE A 45 19.49 42.95 -3.95
N LEU A 46 18.31 43.42 -4.38
CA LEU A 46 17.15 42.58 -4.66
C LEU A 46 17.41 41.59 -5.80
N LEU A 47 18.02 42.04 -6.90
CA LEU A 47 18.42 41.18 -8.01
C LEU A 47 19.44 40.11 -7.59
N TYR A 48 20.41 40.49 -6.74
CA TYR A 48 21.37 39.56 -6.17
C TYR A 48 20.70 38.51 -5.27
N ILE A 49 19.76 38.92 -4.40
CA ILE A 49 18.98 37.98 -3.59
C ILE A 49 18.17 37.04 -4.48
N LEU A 50 17.53 37.53 -5.53
CA LEU A 50 16.77 36.70 -6.47
C LEU A 50 17.68 35.68 -7.17
N LEU A 51 18.86 36.10 -7.66
CA LEU A 51 19.82 35.20 -8.30
C LEU A 51 20.40 34.16 -7.34
N VAL A 52 20.69 34.53 -6.09
CA VAL A 52 21.18 33.60 -5.07
C VAL A 52 20.07 32.63 -4.65
N PHE A 53 18.82 33.10 -4.52
CA PHE A 53 17.66 32.24 -4.25
C PHE A 53 17.40 31.26 -5.39
N ASP A 54 17.53 31.70 -6.64
CA ASP A 54 17.28 30.86 -7.81
C ASP A 54 18.40 29.83 -7.98
N ARG A 55 19.66 30.24 -7.82
CA ARG A 55 20.81 29.32 -7.83
C ARG A 55 20.76 28.31 -6.67
N ASN A 56 20.33 28.71 -5.47
CA ASN A 56 20.16 27.78 -4.35
C ASN A 56 18.95 26.85 -4.52
N ARG A 57 17.89 27.29 -5.21
CA ARG A 57 16.77 26.44 -5.63
C ARG A 57 17.23 25.40 -6.63
N TRP A 58 17.90 25.82 -7.71
CA TRP A 58 18.39 24.94 -8.76
C TRP A 58 19.48 23.99 -8.25
N GLY A 59 20.37 24.44 -7.36
CA GLY A 59 21.39 23.61 -6.72
C GLY A 59 20.84 22.57 -5.75
N ARG A 60 19.69 22.83 -5.08
CA ARG A 60 18.96 21.83 -4.29
C ARG A 60 18.21 20.84 -5.18
N LEU A 61 17.51 21.33 -6.21
CA LEU A 61 16.77 20.50 -7.17
C LEU A 61 17.66 19.49 -7.90
N TYR A 62 18.84 19.91 -8.38
CA TYR A 62 19.76 19.00 -9.06
C TYR A 62 20.37 17.94 -8.12
N LYS A 63 20.53 18.27 -6.83
CA LYS A 63 21.07 17.36 -5.81
C LYS A 63 20.05 16.32 -5.36
N ASP A 64 18.76 16.68 -5.33
CA ASP A 64 17.66 15.81 -4.88
C ASP A 64 17.22 14.79 -5.95
N LYS A 65 17.26 15.20 -7.23
CA LYS A 65 16.97 14.33 -8.40
C LYS A 65 17.91 13.12 -8.50
N GLY A 66 19.20 13.35 -8.30
CA GLY A 66 20.19 12.28 -8.21
C GLY A 66 19.98 11.43 -6.97
N ASN A 67 19.64 12.06 -5.83
CA ASN A 67 19.46 11.36 -4.56
C ASN A 67 18.24 10.44 -4.53
N ARG A 68 17.07 10.76 -5.10
CA ARG A 68 15.89 9.87 -4.96
C ARG A 68 16.01 8.59 -5.80
N TYR A 69 16.58 8.71 -7.01
CA TYR A 69 16.90 7.56 -7.87
C TYR A 69 18.10 6.78 -7.31
N SER A 70 19.19 7.45 -6.92
CA SER A 70 20.33 6.79 -6.25
C SER A 70 19.91 6.15 -4.93
N THR A 71 19.29 6.85 -3.98
CA THR A 71 18.93 6.31 -2.65
C THR A 71 17.98 5.10 -2.74
N LYS A 72 17.03 5.04 -3.70
CA LYS A 72 16.19 3.84 -3.89
C LYS A 72 16.93 2.67 -4.56
N VAL A 73 17.93 2.93 -5.38
CA VAL A 73 18.79 1.93 -6.05
C VAL A 73 20.01 1.54 -5.18
N THR A 74 20.41 2.37 -4.21
CA THR A 74 21.52 2.10 -3.27
C THR A 74 21.06 1.51 -1.94
N ASP A 75 19.75 1.52 -1.65
CA ASP A 75 19.16 0.83 -0.48
C ASP A 75 18.91 -0.66 -0.81
N THR A 76 19.96 -1.30 -1.32
CA THR A 76 20.03 -2.73 -1.63
C THR A 76 20.68 -3.53 -0.52
N GLU A 77 20.99 -2.91 0.62
CA GLU A 77 21.61 -3.58 1.75
C GLU A 77 20.67 -4.64 2.34
N ALA A 78 21.29 -5.65 2.97
CA ALA A 78 20.55 -6.67 3.70
C ALA A 78 19.73 -6.01 4.83
N THR A 79 18.54 -6.53 5.10
CA THR A 79 17.73 -6.03 6.21
C THR A 79 18.43 -6.36 7.53
N ASP A 80 18.66 -5.33 8.37
CA ASP A 80 19.27 -5.53 9.70
C ASP A 80 18.27 -6.18 10.66
N VAL A 81 18.26 -7.51 10.64
CA VAL A 81 17.38 -8.34 11.48
C VAL A 81 17.63 -8.15 12.99
N ASN A 82 18.76 -7.56 13.39
CA ASN A 82 19.05 -7.27 14.80
C ASN A 82 18.43 -5.95 15.27
N ASN A 83 17.92 -5.12 14.37
CA ASN A 83 17.28 -3.86 14.72
C ASN A 83 15.89 -4.12 15.35
N PRO A 84 15.70 -3.85 16.67
CA PRO A 84 14.43 -4.14 17.34
C PRO A 84 13.28 -3.20 16.89
N TYR A 85 13.61 -2.08 16.26
CA TYR A 85 12.65 -1.08 15.77
C TYR A 85 12.07 -1.42 14.39
N LEU A 86 12.57 -2.47 13.73
CA LEU A 86 11.96 -2.99 12.52
C LEU A 86 10.75 -3.87 12.86
N ASN A 87 9.71 -3.69 12.06
CA ASN A 87 8.52 -4.54 12.06
C ASN A 87 8.44 -5.24 10.70
N TYR A 88 7.76 -6.38 10.67
CA TYR A 88 7.66 -7.23 9.51
C TYR A 88 6.21 -7.50 9.18
N GLY A 89 5.93 -7.89 7.94
CA GLY A 89 4.63 -8.37 7.50
C GLY A 89 4.79 -9.36 6.36
N ILE A 90 3.93 -10.38 6.34
CA ILE A 90 3.96 -11.44 5.33
C ILE A 90 2.69 -11.37 4.51
N VAL A 91 2.84 -11.45 3.19
CA VAL A 91 1.71 -11.62 2.27
C VAL A 91 1.98 -12.81 1.35
N ILE A 92 1.04 -13.74 1.28
CA ILE A 92 1.04 -14.86 0.34
C ILE A 92 0.00 -14.58 -0.75
N ASP A 93 0.48 -14.38 -1.98
CA ASP A 93 -0.33 -14.39 -3.20
C ASP A 93 -0.60 -15.84 -3.62
N CYS A 94 -1.82 -16.30 -3.41
CA CYS A 94 -2.28 -17.61 -3.88
C CYS A 94 -2.88 -17.48 -5.30
N GLY A 95 -1.98 -17.41 -6.28
CA GLY A 95 -2.30 -17.29 -7.70
C GLY A 95 -2.67 -18.61 -8.38
N SER A 96 -3.32 -18.52 -9.55
CA SER A 96 -3.75 -19.71 -10.31
C SER A 96 -2.60 -20.58 -10.83
N SER A 97 -1.45 -19.98 -11.13
CA SER A 97 -0.27 -20.69 -11.65
C SER A 97 0.72 -21.14 -10.57
N GLY A 98 0.50 -20.74 -9.32
CA GLY A 98 1.45 -20.92 -8.22
C GLY A 98 1.23 -19.88 -7.13
N SER A 99 1.72 -20.20 -5.93
CA SER A 99 1.67 -19.33 -4.76
C SER A 99 3.02 -18.67 -4.50
N ARG A 100 3.01 -17.43 -4.02
CA ARG A 100 4.20 -16.59 -3.84
C ARG A 100 4.15 -15.89 -2.49
N LEU A 101 5.20 -16.06 -1.69
CA LEU A 101 5.35 -15.37 -0.42
C LEU A 101 6.24 -14.14 -0.60
N PHE A 102 5.81 -13.04 0.02
CA PHE A 102 6.55 -11.79 0.12
C PHE A 102 6.71 -11.42 1.59
N VAL A 103 7.94 -11.19 2.02
CA VAL A 103 8.23 -10.60 3.33
C VAL A 103 8.55 -9.12 3.16
N TYR A 104 7.82 -8.28 3.89
CA TYR A 104 8.01 -6.85 3.95
C TYR A 104 8.50 -6.44 5.33
N CYS A 105 9.22 -5.33 5.40
CA CYS A 105 9.66 -4.72 6.63
C CYS A 105 9.48 -3.20 6.58
N TRP A 106 9.28 -2.58 7.74
CA TRP A 106 9.24 -1.13 7.89
C TRP A 106 9.80 -0.70 9.25
N PRO A 107 10.44 0.48 9.33
CA PRO A 107 10.85 1.05 10.60
C PRO A 107 9.64 1.60 11.38
N ARG A 108 9.90 2.05 12.60
CA ARG A 108 8.93 2.82 13.38
C ARG A 108 8.45 4.05 12.58
N HIS A 109 7.16 4.35 12.68
CA HIS A 109 6.59 5.51 12.01
C HIS A 109 7.18 6.81 12.57
N ASN A 110 7.36 7.82 11.72
CA ASN A 110 8.02 9.09 12.09
C ASN A 110 7.13 10.05 12.90
N GLY A 111 5.86 9.69 13.11
CA GLY A 111 4.88 10.48 13.86
C GLY A 111 4.15 11.57 13.04
N ASN A 112 4.49 11.75 11.76
CA ASN A 112 3.81 12.70 10.88
C ASN A 112 2.52 12.08 10.31
N PRO A 113 1.32 12.58 10.64
CA PRO A 113 0.05 11.99 10.17
C PRO A 113 -0.14 12.03 8.64
N HIS A 114 0.62 12.86 7.94
CA HIS A 114 0.57 12.97 6.47
C HIS A 114 1.42 11.90 5.76
N ASP A 115 2.33 11.25 6.48
CA ASP A 115 3.19 10.20 5.93
C ASP A 115 2.54 8.81 6.10
N LEU A 116 2.81 7.94 5.14
CA LEU A 116 2.46 6.52 5.22
C LEU A 116 3.64 5.72 5.80
N LEU A 117 3.41 4.46 6.19
CA LEU A 117 4.50 3.55 6.57
C LEU A 117 5.54 3.41 5.46
N ASP A 118 6.82 3.51 5.80
CA ASP A 118 7.94 3.26 4.88
C ASP A 118 8.16 1.75 4.70
N ILE A 119 7.22 1.10 4.00
CA ILE A 119 7.27 -0.33 3.70
C ILE A 119 8.28 -0.62 2.60
N LYS A 120 9.16 -1.60 2.85
CA LYS A 120 10.14 -2.10 1.90
C LYS A 120 10.09 -3.62 1.84
N GLN A 121 10.48 -4.19 0.71
CA GLN A 121 10.71 -5.63 0.61
C GLN A 121 11.89 -5.98 1.52
N MET A 122 11.74 -6.99 2.36
CA MET A 122 12.84 -7.52 3.16
C MET A 122 13.91 -8.09 2.22
N ARG A 123 15.18 -7.89 2.57
CA ARG A 123 16.32 -8.46 1.86
C ARG A 123 17.10 -9.41 2.77
N ASP A 124 17.47 -10.56 2.23
CA ASP A 124 18.27 -11.56 2.92
C ASP A 124 19.75 -11.10 3.05
N ILE A 125 20.57 -11.93 3.68
CA ILE A 125 22.02 -11.68 3.85
C ILE A 125 22.77 -11.53 2.51
N ASN A 126 22.22 -12.08 1.42
CA ASN A 126 22.77 -11.99 0.07
C ASN A 126 22.24 -10.79 -0.71
N ARG A 127 21.52 -9.88 -0.03
CA ARG A 127 20.87 -8.69 -0.61
C ARG A 127 19.76 -9.02 -1.60
N GLN A 128 19.26 -10.25 -1.59
CA GLN A 128 18.15 -10.69 -2.44
C GLN A 128 16.82 -10.44 -1.75
N PRO A 129 15.76 -10.08 -2.51
CA PRO A 129 14.43 -9.93 -1.93
C PRO A 129 13.96 -11.27 -1.35
N VAL A 130 13.43 -11.25 -0.13
CA VAL A 130 12.87 -12.42 0.56
C VAL A 130 11.51 -12.76 -0.07
N VAL A 131 11.59 -13.50 -1.18
CA VAL A 131 10.46 -13.96 -1.98
C VAL A 131 10.65 -15.43 -2.30
N MET A 132 9.61 -16.23 -2.10
CA MET A 132 9.61 -17.66 -2.46
C MET A 132 8.37 -17.98 -3.30
N LYS A 133 8.54 -18.83 -4.32
CA LYS A 133 7.47 -19.21 -5.26
C LYS A 133 7.37 -20.73 -5.31
N ILE A 134 6.14 -21.26 -5.26
CA ILE A 134 5.86 -22.69 -5.41
C ILE A 134 4.79 -22.91 -6.49
N LYS A 135 4.82 -24.09 -7.11
CA LYS A 135 3.86 -24.54 -8.14
C LYS A 135 3.34 -25.94 -7.76
N PRO A 136 2.11 -26.33 -8.16
CA PRO A 136 1.12 -25.58 -8.93
C PRO A 136 0.41 -24.51 -8.08
N GLY A 137 -0.69 -23.90 -8.54
CA GLY A 137 -1.51 -22.97 -7.74
C GLY A 137 -2.40 -23.70 -6.73
N ILE A 138 -2.79 -23.02 -5.65
CA ILE A 138 -3.59 -23.64 -4.56
C ILE A 138 -4.95 -24.15 -5.03
N SER A 139 -5.50 -23.58 -6.12
CA SER A 139 -6.78 -24.01 -6.70
C SER A 139 -6.77 -25.45 -7.21
N GLU A 140 -5.61 -26.03 -7.50
CA GLU A 140 -5.50 -27.45 -7.87
C GLU A 140 -5.85 -28.39 -6.70
N LEU A 141 -5.90 -27.88 -5.47
CA LEU A 141 -6.29 -28.63 -4.28
C LEU A 141 -7.81 -28.64 -4.05
N ALA A 142 -8.60 -28.20 -5.03
CA ALA A 142 -10.07 -28.16 -4.95
C ALA A 142 -10.72 -29.48 -4.51
N THR A 143 -10.11 -30.62 -4.85
CA THR A 143 -10.58 -31.97 -4.49
C THR A 143 -9.85 -32.58 -3.29
N SER A 144 -8.87 -31.88 -2.72
CA SER A 144 -8.06 -32.34 -1.57
C SER A 144 -7.71 -31.14 -0.66
N PRO A 145 -8.72 -30.46 -0.10
CA PRO A 145 -8.52 -29.25 0.70
C PRO A 145 -7.67 -29.47 1.95
N GLU A 146 -7.65 -30.69 2.50
CA GLU A 146 -6.86 -31.10 3.67
C GLU A 146 -5.34 -31.03 3.46
N LYS A 147 -4.89 -30.80 2.22
CA LYS A 147 -3.47 -30.64 1.86
C LYS A 147 -3.07 -29.18 1.65
N ALA A 148 -3.98 -28.23 1.87
CA ALA A 148 -3.72 -26.82 1.62
C ALA A 148 -2.61 -26.28 2.53
N SER A 149 -2.64 -26.65 3.81
CA SER A 149 -1.64 -26.22 4.80
C SER A 149 -0.27 -26.84 4.55
N ASP A 150 -0.21 -28.14 4.21
CA ASP A 150 1.03 -28.80 3.78
C ASP A 150 1.64 -28.12 2.56
N TYR A 151 0.81 -27.72 1.60
CA TYR A 151 1.26 -27.02 0.40
C TYR A 151 1.84 -25.62 0.69
N ILE A 152 1.29 -24.88 1.66
CA ILE A 152 1.76 -23.54 2.04
C ILE A 152 2.93 -23.57 3.04
N THR A 153 3.08 -24.64 3.81
CA THR A 153 4.12 -24.81 4.84
C THR A 153 5.55 -24.47 4.39
N PRO A 154 6.02 -24.85 3.18
CA PRO A 154 7.34 -24.46 2.70
C PRO A 154 7.55 -22.94 2.64
N LEU A 155 6.51 -22.19 2.25
CA LEU A 155 6.56 -20.72 2.20
C LEU A 155 6.67 -20.13 3.60
N LEU A 156 5.84 -20.61 4.54
CA LEU A 156 5.82 -20.11 5.91
C LEU A 156 7.10 -20.44 6.67
N THR A 157 7.66 -21.62 6.44
CA THR A 157 8.96 -22.03 6.99
C THR A 157 10.05 -21.08 6.51
N PHE A 158 10.11 -20.81 5.21
CA PHE A 158 11.06 -19.84 4.65
C PHE A 158 10.91 -18.44 5.25
N ALA A 159 9.69 -17.97 5.51
CA ALA A 159 9.46 -16.69 6.20
C ALA A 159 9.95 -16.71 7.66
N ALA A 160 9.65 -17.79 8.39
CA ALA A 160 10.04 -17.96 9.78
C ALA A 160 11.58 -18.06 9.95
N GLU A 161 12.28 -18.62 8.97
CA GLU A 161 13.75 -18.66 8.92
C GLU A 161 14.37 -17.26 8.71
N ASN A 162 13.71 -16.40 7.94
CA ASN A 162 14.22 -15.06 7.64
C ASN A 162 13.86 -14.02 8.72
N ILE A 163 12.70 -14.15 9.37
CA ILE A 163 12.22 -13.19 10.38
C ILE A 163 12.71 -13.59 11.78
N PRO A 164 13.24 -12.67 12.60
CA PRO A 164 13.64 -12.96 13.98
C PRO A 164 12.52 -13.60 14.80
N PRO A 165 12.77 -14.68 15.57
CA PRO A 165 11.76 -15.35 16.39
C PRO A 165 11.03 -14.41 17.37
N SER A 166 11.73 -13.40 17.90
CA SER A 166 11.15 -12.38 18.79
C SER A 166 10.07 -11.53 18.12
N LYS A 167 10.04 -11.49 16.78
CA LYS A 167 9.11 -10.68 15.98
C LYS A 167 7.95 -11.48 15.40
N HIS A 168 7.95 -12.81 15.49
CA HIS A 168 6.91 -13.66 14.90
C HIS A 168 5.51 -13.26 15.40
N LYS A 169 5.35 -13.10 16.72
CA LYS A 169 4.06 -12.72 17.36
C LYS A 169 3.53 -11.34 17.00
N GLU A 170 4.40 -10.45 16.51
CA GLU A 170 4.04 -9.10 16.08
C GLU A 170 3.84 -9.01 14.56
N THR A 171 4.21 -10.05 13.82
CA THR A 171 4.23 -10.06 12.35
C THR A 171 2.88 -10.54 11.81
N PRO A 172 2.07 -9.67 11.17
CA PRO A 172 0.86 -10.11 10.49
C PRO A 172 1.18 -11.00 9.29
N LEU A 173 0.48 -12.12 9.20
CA LEU A 173 0.46 -13.01 8.05
C LEU A 173 -0.86 -12.82 7.31
N TYR A 174 -0.83 -12.51 6.02
CA TYR A 174 -2.00 -12.49 5.14
C TYR A 174 -1.87 -13.53 4.03
N ILE A 175 -2.90 -14.35 3.85
CA ILE A 175 -3.02 -15.31 2.75
C ILE A 175 -4.19 -14.88 1.88
N MET A 176 -3.88 -14.45 0.66
CA MET A 176 -4.85 -13.81 -0.21
C MET A 176 -4.89 -14.54 -1.55
N CYS A 177 -6.02 -15.20 -1.81
CA CYS A 177 -6.24 -15.99 -3.02
C CYS A 177 -6.88 -15.17 -4.12
N THR A 178 -6.43 -15.35 -5.37
CA THR A 178 -6.87 -14.53 -6.52
C THR A 178 -7.78 -15.33 -7.47
N ALA A 179 -7.68 -15.06 -8.79
CA ALA A 179 -8.59 -15.57 -9.80
C ALA A 179 -8.73 -17.10 -9.84
N GLY A 180 -7.67 -17.84 -9.50
CA GLY A 180 -7.71 -19.31 -9.49
C GLY A 180 -8.70 -19.88 -8.46
N MET A 181 -8.82 -19.24 -7.29
CA MET A 181 -9.82 -19.65 -6.29
C MET A 181 -11.21 -19.09 -6.61
N ARG A 182 -11.30 -17.90 -7.21
CA ARG A 182 -12.59 -17.28 -7.60
C ARG A 182 -13.42 -18.12 -8.57
N ILE A 183 -12.78 -18.95 -9.40
CA ILE A 183 -13.47 -19.82 -10.37
C ILE A 183 -13.98 -21.12 -9.73
N LEU A 184 -13.53 -21.48 -8.53
CA LEU A 184 -13.99 -22.68 -7.84
C LEU A 184 -15.38 -22.47 -7.24
N PRO A 185 -16.18 -23.53 -7.08
CA PRO A 185 -17.36 -23.54 -6.21
C PRO A 185 -17.05 -23.01 -4.79
N GLU A 186 -17.99 -22.25 -4.20
CA GLU A 186 -17.81 -21.59 -2.90
C GLU A 186 -17.52 -22.58 -1.74
N ASN A 187 -18.09 -23.79 -1.81
CA ASN A 187 -17.81 -24.85 -0.84
C ASN A 187 -16.35 -25.33 -0.92
N GLN A 188 -15.77 -25.45 -2.11
CA GLN A 188 -14.37 -25.81 -2.30
C GLN A 188 -13.44 -24.67 -1.85
N GLN A 189 -13.81 -23.42 -2.16
CA GLN A 189 -13.08 -22.24 -1.66
C GLN A 189 -13.03 -22.26 -0.13
N SER A 190 -14.19 -22.41 0.51
CA SER A 190 -14.32 -22.40 1.96
C SER A 190 -13.54 -23.55 2.62
N ALA A 191 -13.58 -24.75 2.06
CA ALA A 191 -12.85 -25.90 2.60
C ALA A 191 -11.33 -25.69 2.60
N ILE A 192 -10.77 -25.13 1.52
CA ILE A 192 -9.33 -24.81 1.44
C ILE A 192 -8.96 -23.72 2.46
N LEU A 193 -9.76 -22.65 2.56
CA LEU A 193 -9.46 -21.57 3.51
C LEU A 193 -9.58 -22.04 4.97
N GLU A 194 -10.51 -22.95 5.26
CA GLU A 194 -10.72 -23.47 6.62
C GLU A 194 -9.56 -24.34 7.10
N ASP A 195 -9.01 -25.18 6.21
CA ASP A 195 -7.78 -25.93 6.48
C ASP A 195 -6.65 -24.98 6.90
N LEU A 196 -6.41 -23.93 6.09
CA LEU A 196 -5.39 -22.91 6.39
C LEU A 196 -5.65 -22.18 7.72
N ARG A 197 -6.91 -21.83 8.02
CA ARG A 197 -7.27 -21.11 9.26
C ARG A 197 -7.04 -21.93 10.50
N THR A 198 -7.30 -23.24 10.44
CA THR A 198 -7.24 -24.13 11.60
C THR A 198 -5.84 -24.65 11.85
N ASP A 199 -5.08 -24.98 10.81
CA ASP A 199 -3.79 -25.65 10.93
C ASP A 199 -2.62 -24.66 11.16
N ILE A 200 -2.57 -23.55 10.42
CA ILE A 200 -1.45 -22.58 10.48
C ILE A 200 -1.16 -22.07 11.91
N PRO A 201 -2.15 -21.64 12.73
CA PRO A 201 -1.92 -21.21 14.10
C PRO A 201 -1.30 -22.26 15.03
N LEU A 202 -1.40 -23.55 14.70
CA LEU A 202 -0.83 -24.63 15.51
C LEU A 202 0.68 -24.76 15.31
N HIS A 203 1.17 -24.31 14.15
CA HIS A 203 2.55 -24.50 13.71
C HIS A 203 3.37 -23.21 13.67
N PHE A 204 2.73 -22.04 13.55
CA PHE A 204 3.41 -20.75 13.41
C PHE A 204 2.86 -19.69 14.37
N ASP A 205 3.77 -18.92 14.99
CA ASP A 205 3.48 -17.86 15.95
C ASP A 205 3.08 -16.51 15.29
N PHE A 206 2.86 -16.47 13.98
CA PHE A 206 2.50 -15.25 13.26
C PHE A 206 1.11 -14.73 13.66
N LEU A 207 0.90 -13.41 13.56
CA LEU A 207 -0.40 -12.79 13.82
C LEU A 207 -1.37 -13.14 12.68
N PHE A 208 -2.15 -14.19 12.91
CA PHE A 208 -3.06 -14.80 11.95
C PHE A 208 -4.46 -14.94 12.55
N SER A 209 -5.47 -14.49 11.82
CA SER A 209 -6.88 -14.51 12.21
C SER A 209 -7.74 -14.83 11.00
N ASP A 210 -9.03 -15.12 11.21
CA ASP A 210 -9.97 -15.45 10.13
C ASP A 210 -9.96 -14.42 8.99
N SER A 211 -9.87 -13.12 9.34
CA SER A 211 -9.85 -12.00 8.39
C SER A 211 -8.54 -11.86 7.58
N HIS A 212 -7.53 -12.65 7.91
CA HIS A 212 -6.24 -12.64 7.23
C HIS A 212 -6.15 -13.67 6.10
N THR A 213 -7.15 -14.55 5.98
CA THR A 213 -7.24 -15.57 4.94
C THR A 213 -8.52 -15.38 4.15
N GLU A 214 -8.38 -14.86 2.93
CA GLU A 214 -9.51 -14.46 2.09
C GLU A 214 -9.27 -14.76 0.60
N VAL A 215 -10.35 -15.01 -0.13
CA VAL A 215 -10.35 -14.92 -1.60
C VAL A 215 -10.65 -13.47 -1.95
N ILE A 216 -9.65 -12.74 -2.45
CA ILE A 216 -9.84 -11.33 -2.78
C ILE A 216 -10.64 -11.18 -4.08
N SER A 217 -11.55 -10.22 -4.09
CA SER A 217 -12.23 -9.82 -5.31
C SER A 217 -11.24 -9.22 -6.31
N GLY A 218 -11.56 -9.31 -7.60
CA GLY A 218 -10.76 -8.63 -8.63
C GLY A 218 -10.65 -7.12 -8.42
N LYS A 219 -11.71 -6.50 -7.86
CA LYS A 219 -11.70 -5.09 -7.47
C LYS A 219 -10.65 -4.80 -6.40
N GLN A 220 -10.56 -5.62 -5.35
CA GLN A 220 -9.52 -5.48 -4.33
C GLN A 220 -8.12 -5.68 -4.94
N GLU A 221 -7.93 -6.72 -5.74
CA GLU A 221 -6.65 -7.02 -6.41
C GLU A 221 -6.17 -5.82 -7.27
N GLY A 222 -7.07 -5.22 -8.06
CA GLY A 222 -6.75 -4.04 -8.88
C GLY A 222 -6.49 -2.77 -8.05
N VAL A 223 -7.25 -2.54 -6.97
CA VAL A 223 -6.97 -1.44 -6.02
C VAL A 223 -5.58 -1.61 -5.40
N TYR A 224 -5.26 -2.81 -4.91
CA TYR A 224 -3.96 -3.08 -4.30
C TYR A 224 -2.81 -2.94 -5.30
N ALA A 225 -2.98 -3.39 -6.54
CA ALA A 225 -2.00 -3.16 -7.60
C ALA A 225 -1.76 -1.65 -7.84
N TRP A 226 -2.84 -0.87 -7.91
CA TRP A 226 -2.78 0.59 -8.06
C TRP A 226 -2.11 1.28 -6.87
N ILE A 227 -2.39 0.83 -5.64
CA ILE A 227 -1.71 1.35 -4.43
C ILE A 227 -0.22 1.04 -4.50
N GLY A 228 0.15 -0.20 -4.83
CA GLY A 228 1.55 -0.65 -4.86
C GLY A 228 2.41 0.17 -5.81
N ILE A 229 1.98 0.38 -7.05
CA ILE A 229 2.75 1.18 -8.02
C ILE A 229 2.89 2.64 -7.57
N ASN A 230 1.81 3.25 -7.11
CA ASN A 230 1.80 4.66 -6.74
C ASN A 230 2.63 4.92 -5.47
N PHE A 231 2.66 3.96 -4.56
CA PHE A 231 3.56 3.97 -3.40
C PHE A 231 5.03 3.90 -3.84
N VAL A 232 5.40 2.96 -4.70
CA VAL A 232 6.79 2.80 -5.18
C VAL A 232 7.25 4.02 -5.98
N LEU A 233 6.36 4.62 -6.76
CA LEU A 233 6.60 5.87 -7.49
C LEU A 233 6.61 7.11 -6.58
N GLY A 234 6.23 7.01 -5.30
CA GLY A 234 6.18 8.12 -4.37
C GLY A 234 5.05 9.13 -4.64
N ARG A 235 3.97 8.69 -5.32
CA ARG A 235 2.83 9.55 -5.67
C ARG A 235 1.97 9.91 -4.44
N PHE A 236 2.11 9.17 -3.35
CA PHE A 236 1.46 9.46 -2.07
C PHE A 236 2.24 10.43 -1.17
N ASN A 237 3.41 10.92 -1.60
CA ASN A 237 4.12 11.96 -0.87
C ASN A 237 3.59 13.33 -1.29
N HIS A 238 2.88 14.00 -0.39
CA HIS A 238 2.19 15.29 -0.62
C HIS A 238 3.10 16.52 -0.58
N ILE A 239 4.41 16.35 -0.38
CA ILE A 239 5.36 17.46 -0.52
C ILE A 239 5.41 17.87 -1.99
N ASN A 240 5.05 19.14 -2.26
CA ASN A 240 5.17 19.72 -3.58
C ASN A 240 6.64 20.04 -3.88
N ASP A 241 7.28 19.15 -4.63
CA ASP A 241 8.67 19.26 -5.08
C ASP A 241 8.79 19.92 -6.47
N GLY A 242 7.66 20.23 -7.14
CA GLY A 242 7.63 20.82 -8.49
C GLY A 242 8.08 19.87 -9.61
N GLU A 243 8.40 18.61 -9.30
CA GLU A 243 8.93 17.64 -10.27
C GLU A 243 7.86 16.74 -10.88
N HIS A 244 6.81 16.44 -10.11
CA HIS A 244 5.73 15.57 -10.54
C HIS A 244 4.57 16.38 -11.10
N ALA A 245 3.98 15.89 -12.20
CA ALA A 245 2.71 16.40 -12.69
C ALA A 245 1.66 16.34 -11.56
N VAL A 246 0.88 17.41 -11.42
CA VAL A 246 -0.19 17.50 -10.42
C VAL A 246 -1.55 17.45 -11.10
N VAL A 247 -2.56 17.01 -10.36
CA VAL A 247 -3.96 16.97 -10.78
C VAL A 247 -4.84 17.62 -9.73
N GLU A 248 -5.89 18.28 -10.19
CA GLU A 248 -6.97 18.80 -9.37
C GLU A 248 -7.99 17.68 -9.11
N VAL A 249 -8.36 17.48 -7.85
CA VAL A 249 -9.20 16.37 -7.40
C VAL A 249 -10.43 16.88 -6.68
N ASN A 250 -11.60 16.40 -7.13
CA ASN A 250 -12.89 16.65 -6.50
C ASN A 250 -13.23 15.52 -5.53
N MET A 251 -13.30 15.85 -4.25
CA MET A 251 -13.59 14.88 -3.20
C MET A 251 -15.01 14.32 -3.33
N PRO A 252 -15.22 12.99 -3.13
CA PRO A 252 -16.55 12.41 -3.10
C PRO A 252 -17.45 13.03 -2.04
N GLY A 253 -18.71 13.29 -2.38
CA GLY A 253 -19.74 13.69 -1.41
C GLY A 253 -19.61 15.12 -0.83
N THR A 254 -18.66 15.92 -1.29
CA THR A 254 -18.39 17.26 -0.76
C THR A 254 -18.54 18.31 -1.86
N ALA A 255 -19.78 18.68 -2.17
CA ALA A 255 -20.11 19.69 -3.18
C ALA A 255 -19.64 21.13 -2.83
N THR A 256 -19.03 21.33 -1.66
CA THR A 256 -18.70 22.64 -1.08
C THR A 256 -17.25 22.76 -0.57
N GLN A 257 -16.39 21.75 -0.74
CA GLN A 257 -14.96 21.85 -0.40
C GLN A 257 -14.13 22.19 -1.64
N GLU A 258 -13.09 23.00 -1.44
CA GLU A 258 -12.13 23.36 -2.47
C GLU A 258 -11.44 22.11 -3.04
N ALA A 259 -11.27 22.07 -4.36
CA ALA A 259 -10.57 20.99 -5.01
C ALA A 259 -9.12 20.92 -4.50
N ILE A 260 -8.64 19.71 -4.22
CA ILE A 260 -7.28 19.51 -3.73
C ILE A 260 -6.34 19.30 -4.92
N VAL A 261 -5.12 19.84 -4.83
CA VAL A 261 -4.08 19.63 -5.83
C VAL A 261 -3.04 18.67 -5.27
N ARG A 262 -2.88 17.50 -5.91
CA ARG A 262 -1.88 16.49 -5.50
C ARG A 262 -1.17 15.88 -6.70
N LYS A 263 -0.13 15.09 -6.43
CA LYS A 263 0.65 14.40 -7.47
C LYS A 263 -0.26 13.48 -8.28
N ARG A 264 -0.13 13.55 -9.61
CA ARG A 264 -0.80 12.64 -10.55
C ARG A 264 -0.37 11.21 -10.27
N THR A 265 -1.33 10.31 -10.18
CA THR A 265 -1.10 8.88 -10.01
C THR A 265 -0.89 8.19 -11.36
N ALA A 266 -0.31 7.00 -11.33
CA ALA A 266 -0.19 6.12 -12.49
C ALA A 266 -1.29 5.06 -12.45
N GLY A 267 -1.87 4.78 -13.62
CA GLY A 267 -2.78 3.65 -13.82
C GLY A 267 -2.03 2.33 -13.89
N VAL A 268 -2.77 1.23 -13.72
CA VAL A 268 -2.28 -0.14 -13.71
C VAL A 268 -3.08 -1.00 -14.66
N LEU A 269 -2.35 -1.78 -15.44
CA LEU A 269 -2.81 -2.88 -16.26
C LEU A 269 -2.13 -4.14 -15.75
N ASP A 270 -2.89 -5.14 -15.31
CA ASP A 270 -2.32 -6.42 -14.88
C ASP A 270 -3.03 -7.54 -15.63
N MET A 271 -2.29 -8.31 -16.42
CA MET A 271 -2.82 -9.46 -17.14
C MET A 271 -2.24 -10.73 -16.53
N GLY A 272 -3.00 -11.34 -15.62
CA GLY A 272 -2.64 -12.61 -15.01
C GLY A 272 -2.92 -13.81 -15.93
N GLY A 273 -2.83 -15.00 -15.34
CA GLY A 273 -3.15 -16.24 -16.05
C GLY A 273 -4.65 -16.38 -16.38
N VAL A 274 -5.52 -16.04 -15.43
CA VAL A 274 -6.99 -16.27 -15.52
C VAL A 274 -7.78 -14.97 -15.73
N SER A 275 -7.34 -13.85 -15.16
CA SER A 275 -8.02 -12.55 -15.30
C SER A 275 -7.10 -11.44 -15.78
N THR A 276 -7.70 -10.36 -16.26
CA THR A 276 -7.04 -9.08 -16.53
C THR A 276 -7.70 -7.98 -15.69
N GLN A 277 -6.90 -7.09 -15.12
CA GLN A 277 -7.32 -5.98 -14.29
C GLN A 277 -6.89 -4.65 -14.93
N LEU A 278 -7.75 -3.63 -14.81
CA LEU A 278 -7.48 -2.26 -15.19
C LEU A 278 -7.88 -1.36 -14.02
N ALA A 279 -6.94 -0.55 -13.53
CA ALA A 279 -7.16 0.36 -12.41
C ALA A 279 -6.53 1.74 -12.67
N TYR A 280 -7.27 2.83 -12.49
CA TYR A 280 -6.74 4.19 -12.58
C TYR A 280 -7.57 5.19 -11.77
N GLU A 281 -6.94 6.27 -11.33
CA GLU A 281 -7.62 7.32 -10.57
C GLU A 281 -8.60 8.09 -11.44
N VAL A 282 -9.76 8.43 -10.88
CA VAL A 282 -10.78 9.28 -11.48
C VAL A 282 -10.84 10.58 -10.67
N PRO A 283 -9.99 11.58 -10.99
CA PRO A 283 -9.81 12.76 -10.15
C PRO A 283 -11.00 13.73 -10.20
N GLN A 284 -11.70 13.79 -11.33
CA GLN A 284 -12.83 14.70 -11.54
C GLN A 284 -14.18 13.99 -11.37
N THR A 285 -15.23 14.79 -11.20
CA THR A 285 -16.61 14.31 -11.15
C THR A 285 -17.02 13.78 -12.52
N VAL A 286 -17.43 12.51 -12.60
CA VAL A 286 -17.87 11.90 -13.86
C VAL A 286 -19.34 12.22 -14.11
N SER A 287 -19.65 12.79 -15.28
CA SER A 287 -21.03 12.90 -15.76
C SER A 287 -21.44 11.58 -16.42
N PHE A 288 -22.48 10.95 -15.89
CA PHE A 288 -23.05 9.71 -16.45
C PHE A 288 -24.16 10.03 -17.47
N ALA A 289 -24.25 9.25 -18.54
CA ALA A 289 -25.28 9.43 -19.57
C ALA A 289 -26.67 8.98 -19.09
N SER A 290 -26.73 8.08 -18.11
CA SER A 290 -27.98 7.59 -17.52
C SER A 290 -27.78 7.15 -16.06
N SER A 291 -28.88 7.08 -15.29
CA SER A 291 -28.88 6.58 -13.91
C SER A 291 -28.45 5.11 -13.81
N GLN A 292 -28.80 4.29 -14.80
CA GLN A 292 -28.37 2.89 -14.87
C GLN A 292 -26.86 2.77 -15.10
N GLN A 293 -26.28 3.65 -15.92
CA GLN A 293 -24.82 3.70 -16.11
C GLN A 293 -24.10 4.13 -14.83
N GLU A 294 -24.68 5.06 -14.08
CA GLU A 294 -24.15 5.50 -12.78
C GLU A 294 -24.11 4.35 -11.76
N GLU A 295 -25.16 3.53 -11.67
CA GLU A 295 -25.19 2.39 -10.74
C GLU A 295 -24.12 1.33 -11.08
N VAL A 296 -23.97 1.02 -12.37
CA VAL A 296 -22.88 0.14 -12.84
C VAL A 296 -21.51 0.74 -12.54
N ALA A 297 -21.34 2.04 -12.77
CA ALA A 297 -20.09 2.74 -12.51
C ALA A 297 -19.73 2.79 -11.03
N LYS A 298 -20.71 2.99 -10.13
CA LYS A 298 -20.50 2.97 -8.67
C LYS A 298 -19.90 1.64 -8.20
N ASN A 299 -20.35 0.52 -8.77
CA ASN A 299 -19.77 -0.79 -8.45
C ASN A 299 -18.31 -0.94 -8.92
N LEU A 300 -17.91 -0.23 -9.98
CA LEU A 300 -16.56 -0.21 -10.53
C LEU A 300 -15.64 0.86 -9.91
N LEU A 301 -16.19 1.79 -9.13
CA LEU A 301 -15.41 2.81 -8.42
C LEU A 301 -15.10 2.33 -7.00
N ALA A 302 -13.82 2.36 -6.64
CA ALA A 302 -13.35 2.14 -5.27
C ALA A 302 -13.00 3.49 -4.65
N GLU A 303 -13.64 3.79 -3.52
CA GLU A 303 -13.32 4.97 -2.71
C GLU A 303 -12.72 4.48 -1.40
N PHE A 304 -11.51 4.94 -1.08
CA PHE A 304 -10.79 4.52 0.12
C PHE A 304 -9.83 5.61 0.60
N ASN A 305 -9.50 5.55 1.89
CA ASN A 305 -8.50 6.41 2.53
C ASN A 305 -7.26 5.58 2.88
N LEU A 306 -6.08 6.02 2.43
CA LEU A 306 -4.79 5.41 2.80
C LEU A 306 -4.20 5.99 4.09
N GLY A 307 -4.66 7.16 4.52
CA GLY A 307 -4.21 7.81 5.75
C GLY A 307 -4.66 7.02 6.99
N CYS A 308 -3.95 7.25 8.09
CA CYS A 308 -4.29 6.65 9.38
C CYS A 308 -5.48 7.36 10.06
N ASP A 309 -5.72 8.65 9.76
CA ASP A 309 -6.86 9.43 10.26
C ASP A 309 -8.00 9.44 9.24
N ALA A 310 -9.15 8.90 9.66
CA ALA A 310 -10.35 8.81 8.83
C ALA A 310 -10.95 10.18 8.46
N HIS A 311 -10.63 11.23 9.21
CA HIS A 311 -11.17 12.58 8.97
C HIS A 311 -10.33 13.39 7.97
N GLN A 312 -9.11 12.94 7.65
CA GLN A 312 -8.24 13.61 6.69
C GLN A 312 -8.52 13.14 5.26
N THR A 313 -8.49 14.09 4.32
CA THR A 313 -8.90 13.88 2.93
C THR A 313 -7.74 13.74 1.94
N GLU A 314 -6.52 14.09 2.34
CA GLU A 314 -5.33 14.12 1.46
C GLU A 314 -5.05 12.77 0.79
N HIS A 315 -5.32 11.69 1.53
CA HIS A 315 -5.12 10.29 1.11
C HIS A 315 -6.41 9.58 0.71
N VAL A 316 -7.48 10.32 0.41
CA VAL A 316 -8.72 9.76 -0.14
C VAL A 316 -8.63 9.70 -1.65
N TYR A 317 -8.77 8.50 -2.21
CA TYR A 317 -8.69 8.27 -3.65
C TYR A 317 -9.97 7.64 -4.17
N ARG A 318 -10.38 8.07 -5.37
CA ARG A 318 -11.40 7.40 -6.16
C ARG A 318 -10.72 6.72 -7.34
N VAL A 319 -10.74 5.39 -7.35
CA VAL A 319 -10.07 4.59 -8.36
C VAL A 319 -11.11 3.80 -9.12
N TYR A 320 -11.18 3.98 -10.44
CA TYR A 320 -11.90 3.05 -11.29
C TYR A 320 -11.12 1.75 -11.34
N VAL A 321 -11.79 0.64 -11.01
CA VAL A 321 -11.21 -0.70 -11.06
C VAL A 321 -12.20 -1.64 -11.71
N THR A 322 -11.72 -2.36 -12.71
CA THR A 322 -12.46 -3.43 -13.36
C THR A 322 -11.61 -4.69 -13.44
N THR A 323 -12.27 -5.83 -13.44
CA THR A 323 -11.62 -7.14 -13.58
C THR A 323 -12.39 -8.00 -14.56
N PHE A 324 -11.66 -8.56 -15.51
CA PHE A 324 -12.18 -9.40 -16.57
C PHE A 324 -11.76 -10.84 -16.31
N LEU A 325 -12.61 -11.58 -15.61
CA LEU A 325 -12.39 -13.01 -15.36
C LEU A 325 -12.55 -13.79 -16.67
N GLY A 326 -11.60 -14.69 -16.97
CA GLY A 326 -11.55 -15.40 -18.26
C GLY A 326 -10.86 -14.64 -19.39
N PHE A 327 -10.25 -13.48 -19.09
CA PHE A 327 -9.51 -12.64 -20.04
C PHE A 327 -8.01 -12.56 -19.71
N GLY A 328 -7.53 -13.36 -18.75
CA GLY A 328 -6.09 -13.57 -18.57
C GLY A 328 -5.49 -14.40 -19.72
N GLY A 329 -4.17 -14.39 -19.87
CA GLY A 329 -3.51 -14.97 -21.04
C GLY A 329 -3.76 -16.48 -21.22
N ASN A 330 -3.79 -17.25 -20.13
CA ASN A 330 -4.04 -18.70 -20.19
C ASN A 330 -5.52 -19.01 -20.40
N ALA A 331 -6.41 -18.31 -19.68
CA ALA A 331 -7.86 -18.51 -19.83
C ALA A 331 -8.35 -18.12 -21.23
N ALA A 332 -7.79 -17.06 -21.82
CA ALA A 332 -8.09 -16.70 -23.21
C ALA A 332 -7.63 -17.79 -24.19
N ARG A 333 -6.45 -18.40 -23.96
CA ARG A 333 -5.96 -19.50 -24.79
C ARG A 333 -6.85 -20.72 -24.66
N GLN A 334 -7.27 -21.07 -23.45
CA GLN A 334 -8.18 -22.19 -23.20
C GLN A 334 -9.51 -22.00 -23.93
N ARG A 335 -10.14 -20.82 -23.82
CA ARG A 335 -11.38 -20.49 -24.55
C ARG A 335 -11.21 -20.59 -26.07
N TYR A 336 -10.04 -20.18 -26.57
CA TYR A 336 -9.71 -20.29 -27.99
C TYR A 336 -9.58 -21.75 -28.44
N GLU A 337 -8.92 -22.60 -27.65
CA GLU A 337 -8.78 -24.04 -27.92
C GLU A 337 -10.14 -24.76 -27.87
N GLU A 338 -10.99 -24.44 -26.89
CA GLU A 338 -12.39 -24.90 -26.79
C GLU A 338 -13.17 -24.57 -28.08
N HIS A 339 -13.03 -23.35 -28.59
CA HIS A 339 -13.65 -22.94 -29.84
C HIS A 339 -13.09 -23.68 -31.06
N ILE A 340 -11.77 -23.92 -31.13
CA ILE A 340 -11.17 -24.72 -32.21
C ILE A 340 -11.79 -26.11 -32.24
N VAL A 341 -11.89 -26.77 -31.08
CA VAL A 341 -12.44 -28.13 -30.97
C VAL A 341 -13.90 -28.14 -31.42
N SER A 342 -14.73 -27.27 -30.85
CA SER A 342 -16.16 -27.17 -31.20
C SER A 342 -16.37 -26.93 -32.71
N LYS A 343 -15.64 -25.96 -33.28
CA LYS A 343 -15.73 -25.63 -34.70
C LYS A 343 -15.25 -26.76 -35.62
N THR A 344 -14.18 -27.45 -35.22
CA THR A 344 -13.61 -28.56 -36.00
C THR A 344 -14.53 -29.77 -35.98
N VAL A 345 -15.04 -30.16 -34.81
CA VAL A 345 -16.01 -31.25 -34.68
C VAL A 345 -17.27 -30.96 -35.52
N LEU A 346 -17.80 -29.75 -35.43
CA LEU A 346 -18.96 -29.32 -36.21
C LEU A 346 -18.69 -29.36 -37.72
N ALA A 347 -17.56 -28.82 -38.17
CA ALA A 347 -17.19 -28.82 -39.59
C ALA A 347 -16.96 -30.23 -40.14
N ASN A 348 -16.39 -31.13 -39.35
CA ASN A 348 -16.16 -32.51 -39.75
C ASN A 348 -17.49 -33.27 -39.87
N SER A 349 -18.41 -33.03 -38.93
CA SER A 349 -19.75 -33.64 -38.94
C SER A 349 -20.63 -33.11 -40.07
N LEU A 350 -20.65 -31.80 -40.32
CA LEU A 350 -21.57 -31.18 -41.28
C LEU A 350 -21.03 -31.09 -42.71
N LEU A 351 -19.72 -30.87 -42.88
CA LEU A 351 -19.11 -30.57 -44.18
C LEU A 351 -18.16 -31.67 -44.67
N GLY A 352 -17.95 -32.73 -43.89
CA GLY A 352 -17.03 -33.83 -44.23
C GLY A 352 -15.57 -33.41 -44.39
N LYS A 353 -15.20 -32.21 -43.91
CA LYS A 353 -13.81 -31.75 -43.84
C LYS A 353 -13.10 -32.69 -42.85
N LYS A 354 -12.03 -33.39 -43.22
CA LYS A 354 -11.34 -34.34 -42.31
C LYS A 354 -10.25 -33.64 -41.47
N THR A 355 -10.46 -32.37 -41.13
CA THR A 355 -9.45 -31.52 -40.48
C THR A 355 -9.32 -31.85 -38.99
N GLY A 356 -8.11 -31.82 -38.47
CA GLY A 356 -7.80 -32.03 -37.06
C GLY A 356 -7.94 -33.46 -36.56
N LEU A 357 -8.29 -34.42 -37.43
CA LEU A 357 -8.52 -35.82 -37.03
C LEU A 357 -7.23 -36.64 -36.88
N THR A 358 -6.19 -36.29 -37.63
CA THR A 358 -4.88 -36.98 -37.64
C THR A 358 -3.75 -35.96 -37.74
N GLU A 359 -2.52 -36.41 -37.44
CA GLU A 359 -1.31 -35.60 -37.59
C GLU A 359 -1.06 -35.14 -39.04
N ASP A 360 -1.48 -35.92 -40.04
CA ASP A 360 -1.33 -35.60 -41.47
C ASP A 360 -2.34 -34.54 -41.96
N MET A 361 -3.44 -34.35 -41.24
CA MET A 361 -4.48 -33.37 -41.56
C MET A 361 -4.77 -32.46 -40.37
N PRO A 362 -3.79 -31.74 -39.82
CA PRO A 362 -3.97 -30.96 -38.61
C PRO A 362 -4.82 -29.70 -38.87
N TYR A 363 -5.44 -29.17 -37.83
CA TYR A 363 -5.97 -27.81 -37.84
C TYR A 363 -4.80 -26.82 -37.84
N LEU A 364 -4.79 -25.87 -38.76
CA LEU A 364 -3.71 -24.89 -38.91
C LEU A 364 -3.99 -23.68 -38.01
N ASP A 365 -3.27 -23.58 -36.89
CA ASP A 365 -3.43 -22.52 -35.88
C ASP A 365 -2.46 -21.34 -36.17
N PRO A 366 -2.95 -20.15 -36.54
CA PRO A 366 -2.10 -18.96 -36.72
C PRO A 366 -1.40 -18.49 -35.45
N CYS A 367 -1.94 -18.84 -34.27
CA CYS A 367 -1.47 -18.37 -32.98
C CYS A 367 -0.38 -19.25 -32.34
N LEU A 368 0.02 -20.35 -32.98
CA LEU A 368 1.14 -21.19 -32.55
C LEU A 368 2.38 -20.96 -33.45
N PRO A 369 3.61 -21.16 -32.92
CA PRO A 369 4.83 -21.01 -33.72
C PRO A 369 4.87 -21.92 -34.95
N VAL A 370 5.56 -21.48 -36.01
CA VAL A 370 5.64 -22.24 -37.27
C VAL A 370 6.11 -23.68 -37.03
N ASP A 371 5.39 -24.63 -37.63
CA ASP A 371 5.68 -26.07 -37.59
C ASP A 371 5.60 -26.73 -36.20
N PHE A 372 5.11 -26.01 -35.18
CA PHE A 372 4.83 -26.61 -33.88
C PHE A 372 3.62 -27.53 -33.97
N LEU A 373 3.78 -28.80 -33.59
CA LEU A 373 2.71 -29.80 -33.56
C LEU A 373 2.24 -29.99 -32.12
N ASP A 374 0.92 -30.03 -31.94
CA ASP A 374 0.30 -30.19 -30.63
C ASP A 374 -1.06 -30.87 -30.75
N THR A 375 -1.59 -31.29 -29.61
CA THR A 375 -2.87 -32.00 -29.55
C THR A 375 -3.75 -31.38 -28.47
N ILE A 376 -4.93 -30.90 -28.88
CA ILE A 376 -5.94 -30.36 -27.96
C ILE A 376 -6.91 -31.48 -27.58
N ARG A 377 -7.12 -31.68 -26.27
CA ARG A 377 -8.06 -32.67 -25.73
C ARG A 377 -9.12 -31.97 -24.89
N GLN A 378 -10.38 -32.11 -25.30
CA GLN A 378 -11.54 -31.41 -24.71
C GLN A 378 -12.78 -32.30 -24.87
N ASP A 379 -13.52 -32.55 -23.78
CA ASP A 379 -14.76 -33.34 -23.77
C ASP A 379 -14.68 -34.70 -24.50
N GLY A 380 -13.55 -35.40 -24.36
CA GLY A 380 -13.30 -36.69 -25.02
C GLY A 380 -12.96 -36.59 -26.52
N HIS A 381 -13.00 -35.39 -27.11
CA HIS A 381 -12.52 -35.11 -28.46
C HIS A 381 -11.02 -34.79 -28.46
N THR A 382 -10.34 -35.23 -29.52
CA THR A 382 -8.92 -34.97 -29.76
C THR A 382 -8.75 -34.28 -31.11
N VAL A 383 -8.10 -33.12 -31.12
CA VAL A 383 -7.81 -32.35 -32.33
C VAL A 383 -6.30 -32.13 -32.46
N TYR A 384 -5.73 -32.60 -33.56
CA TYR A 384 -4.33 -32.35 -33.92
C TYR A 384 -4.19 -30.96 -34.52
N VAL A 385 -3.25 -30.17 -34.02
CA VAL A 385 -3.01 -28.80 -34.47
C VAL A 385 -1.56 -28.60 -34.92
N LYS A 386 -1.39 -27.71 -35.91
CA LYS A 386 -0.08 -27.30 -36.42
C LYS A 386 0.00 -25.78 -36.49
N GLY A 387 1.06 -25.20 -35.94
CA GLY A 387 1.26 -23.76 -35.95
C GLY A 387 1.67 -23.18 -37.31
N LEU A 388 1.02 -22.07 -37.70
CA LEU A 388 1.35 -21.28 -38.89
C LEU A 388 2.23 -20.06 -38.59
N GLY A 389 2.29 -19.62 -37.33
CA GLY A 389 3.14 -18.49 -36.94
C GLY A 389 2.75 -17.13 -37.51
N ASP A 390 1.46 -16.91 -37.79
CA ASP A 390 0.96 -15.67 -38.39
C ASP A 390 0.34 -14.76 -37.31
N PHE A 391 1.13 -13.81 -36.81
CA PHE A 391 0.73 -12.91 -35.75
C PHE A 391 -0.47 -12.02 -36.12
N ASP A 392 -0.53 -11.49 -37.34
CA ASP A 392 -1.63 -10.62 -37.76
C ASP A 392 -2.92 -11.42 -37.93
N ARG A 393 -2.83 -12.63 -38.49
CA ARG A 393 -3.98 -13.54 -38.58
C ARG A 393 -4.42 -14.02 -37.20
N CYS A 394 -3.49 -14.26 -36.28
CA CYS A 394 -3.81 -14.63 -34.91
C CYS A 394 -4.66 -13.54 -34.23
N ARG A 395 -4.25 -12.28 -34.34
CA ARG A 395 -5.02 -11.13 -33.84
C ARG A 395 -6.44 -11.08 -34.38
N GLN A 396 -6.63 -11.30 -35.69
CA GLN A 396 -7.95 -11.32 -36.31
C GLN A 396 -8.85 -12.44 -35.79
N VAL A 397 -8.30 -13.64 -35.53
CA VAL A 397 -9.11 -14.78 -35.08
C VAL A 397 -9.45 -14.72 -33.59
N ILE A 398 -8.65 -14.01 -32.78
CA ILE A 398 -8.90 -13.85 -31.34
C ILE A 398 -9.72 -12.60 -30.98
N ASP A 399 -9.87 -11.64 -31.89
CA ASP A 399 -10.70 -10.43 -31.70
C ASP A 399 -12.11 -10.73 -31.15
N PRO A 400 -12.87 -11.73 -31.65
CA PRO A 400 -14.18 -12.06 -31.11
C PRO A 400 -14.17 -12.48 -29.62
N PHE A 401 -13.05 -12.97 -29.10
CA PHE A 401 -12.93 -13.41 -27.70
C PHE A 401 -12.85 -12.25 -26.71
N LEU A 402 -12.62 -11.01 -27.19
CA LEU A 402 -12.74 -9.79 -26.40
C LEU A 402 -14.19 -9.52 -25.96
N ASN A 403 -15.16 -10.14 -26.64
CA ASN A 403 -16.60 -10.00 -26.39
C ASN A 403 -17.06 -8.53 -26.30
N LYS A 404 -16.57 -7.69 -27.22
CA LYS A 404 -16.89 -6.26 -27.24
C LYS A 404 -18.34 -6.03 -27.69
N THR A 405 -18.96 -5.00 -27.14
CA THR A 405 -20.27 -4.51 -27.55
C THR A 405 -20.13 -3.18 -28.30
N ASN A 406 -21.15 -2.78 -29.06
CA ASN A 406 -21.17 -1.51 -29.81
C ASN A 406 -21.40 -0.26 -28.93
N GLY A 407 -21.19 -0.35 -27.61
CA GLY A 407 -21.40 0.76 -26.68
C GLY A 407 -20.30 1.83 -26.79
N THR A 408 -20.65 3.10 -26.63
CA THR A 408 -19.74 4.26 -26.77
C THR A 408 -18.79 4.47 -25.58
N SER A 409 -18.87 3.66 -24.52
CA SER A 409 -17.99 3.73 -23.34
C SER A 409 -17.83 2.37 -22.68
N THR A 410 -17.69 1.33 -23.50
CA THR A 410 -17.50 -0.05 -23.03
C THR A 410 -16.18 -0.62 -23.54
N SER A 411 -15.63 -1.56 -22.77
CA SER A 411 -14.37 -2.24 -23.07
C SER A 411 -14.61 -3.73 -23.31
N LEU A 412 -13.87 -4.61 -22.65
CA LEU A 412 -14.04 -6.05 -22.75
C LEU A 412 -15.40 -6.47 -22.15
N ASN A 413 -16.03 -7.49 -22.73
CA ASN A 413 -17.32 -8.02 -22.26
C ASN A 413 -18.44 -6.98 -22.11
N GLY A 414 -18.35 -5.85 -22.84
CA GLY A 414 -19.30 -4.74 -22.75
C GLY A 414 -19.29 -3.98 -21.42
N VAL A 415 -18.27 -4.14 -20.59
CA VAL A 415 -18.18 -3.47 -19.27
C VAL A 415 -17.89 -1.97 -19.46
N TYR A 416 -18.59 -1.13 -18.72
CA TYR A 416 -18.38 0.32 -18.72
C TYR A 416 -16.93 0.68 -18.37
N GLN A 417 -16.32 1.57 -19.15
CA GLN A 417 -15.00 2.16 -18.91
C GLN A 417 -15.13 3.69 -18.96
N PRO A 418 -14.78 4.41 -17.88
CA PRO A 418 -14.66 5.86 -17.91
C PRO A 418 -13.66 6.33 -18.98
N PRO A 419 -13.82 7.55 -19.50
CA PRO A 419 -12.86 8.11 -20.44
C PRO A 419 -11.49 8.25 -19.78
N ILE A 420 -10.44 7.82 -20.50
CA ILE A 420 -9.04 8.00 -20.10
C ILE A 420 -8.50 9.22 -20.84
N ASP A 421 -7.95 10.20 -20.11
CA ASP A 421 -7.15 11.27 -20.71
C ASP A 421 -5.77 10.72 -21.09
N TYR A 422 -5.66 10.22 -22.33
CA TYR A 422 -4.40 9.65 -22.84
C TYR A 422 -3.26 10.67 -22.96
N HIS A 423 -3.55 11.98 -22.98
CA HIS A 423 -2.52 13.01 -23.04
C HIS A 423 -1.96 13.31 -21.65
N ASN A 424 -2.78 13.18 -20.61
CA ASN A 424 -2.42 13.45 -19.22
C ASN A 424 -2.48 12.18 -18.33
N SER A 425 -2.07 11.02 -18.85
CA SER A 425 -2.01 9.78 -18.08
C SER A 425 -0.70 9.03 -18.29
N GLU A 426 -0.41 8.14 -17.35
CA GLU A 426 0.74 7.22 -17.32
C GLU A 426 0.22 5.87 -16.81
N PHE A 427 0.62 4.77 -17.44
CA PHE A 427 0.19 3.42 -17.06
C PHE A 427 1.37 2.47 -16.93
N TYR A 428 1.27 1.52 -15.99
CA TYR A 428 2.19 0.40 -15.86
C TYR A 428 1.50 -0.93 -16.16
N GLY A 429 2.13 -1.75 -17.00
CA GLY A 429 1.71 -3.09 -17.37
C GLY A 429 2.50 -4.16 -16.62
N PHE A 430 1.81 -4.99 -15.83
CA PHE A 430 2.40 -6.10 -15.08
C PHE A 430 2.04 -7.46 -15.69
N SER A 431 2.66 -8.51 -15.13
CA SER A 431 2.42 -9.91 -15.51
C SER A 431 2.60 -10.13 -17.01
N GLU A 432 1.59 -10.61 -17.75
CA GLU A 432 1.72 -10.90 -19.18
C GLU A 432 2.07 -9.67 -20.02
N PHE A 433 1.78 -8.43 -19.57
CA PHE A 433 2.27 -7.23 -20.25
C PHE A 433 3.80 -7.17 -20.26
N PHE A 434 4.44 -7.55 -19.15
CA PHE A 434 5.89 -7.65 -19.04
C PHE A 434 6.41 -8.94 -19.66
N TYR A 435 5.84 -10.11 -19.33
CA TYR A 435 6.35 -11.39 -19.83
C TYR A 435 6.30 -11.48 -21.37
N CYS A 436 5.24 -10.97 -22.01
CA CYS A 436 5.15 -10.95 -23.46
C CYS A 436 6.14 -9.99 -24.12
N THR A 437 6.62 -8.95 -23.42
CA THR A 437 7.58 -7.99 -23.95
C THR A 437 9.03 -8.36 -23.61
N GLU A 438 9.27 -9.04 -22.48
CA GLU A 438 10.62 -9.27 -21.95
C GLU A 438 11.11 -10.71 -22.12
N ASP A 439 10.31 -11.73 -21.84
CA ASP A 439 10.82 -13.10 -21.66
C ASP A 439 11.59 -13.61 -22.89
N VAL A 440 11.00 -13.39 -24.07
CA VAL A 440 11.57 -13.84 -25.34
C VAL A 440 11.82 -12.73 -26.35
N LEU A 441 11.08 -11.61 -26.26
CA LEU A 441 11.28 -10.46 -27.15
C LEU A 441 12.33 -9.47 -26.61
N ARG A 442 12.74 -9.60 -25.34
CA ARG A 442 13.81 -8.82 -24.69
C ARG A 442 13.66 -7.29 -24.85
N MET A 443 12.44 -6.80 -24.72
CA MET A 443 12.08 -5.39 -24.89
C MET A 443 11.10 -4.87 -23.82
N GLY A 444 11.19 -5.38 -22.59
CA GLY A 444 10.45 -4.82 -21.46
C GLY A 444 10.80 -3.34 -21.20
N GLY A 445 9.91 -2.62 -20.51
CA GLY A 445 10.06 -1.20 -20.22
C GLY A 445 9.10 -0.35 -21.05
N ASP A 446 9.59 0.74 -21.65
CA ASP A 446 8.75 1.67 -22.40
C ASP A 446 8.13 0.99 -23.63
N TYR A 447 6.80 0.85 -23.63
CA TYR A 447 6.07 0.16 -24.68
C TYR A 447 6.03 0.97 -25.96
N ASN A 448 6.32 0.32 -27.09
CA ASN A 448 6.18 0.92 -28.42
C ASN A 448 5.53 -0.06 -29.39
N VAL A 449 4.37 0.32 -29.92
CA VAL A 449 3.54 -0.51 -30.79
C VAL A 449 4.28 -1.04 -32.01
N ALA A 450 5.07 -0.20 -32.69
CA ALA A 450 5.78 -0.59 -33.90
C ALA A 450 6.90 -1.60 -33.61
N LYS A 451 7.71 -1.35 -32.57
CA LYS A 451 8.77 -2.27 -32.15
C LYS A 451 8.19 -3.61 -31.68
N PHE A 452 7.16 -3.56 -30.84
CA PHE A 452 6.50 -4.75 -30.30
C PHE A 452 5.87 -5.60 -31.41
N SER A 453 5.07 -4.99 -32.31
CA SER A 453 4.41 -5.72 -33.39
C SER A 453 5.43 -6.38 -34.32
N LYS A 454 6.54 -5.70 -34.62
CA LYS A 454 7.61 -6.27 -35.43
C LYS A 454 8.27 -7.47 -34.75
N ALA A 455 8.69 -7.32 -33.49
CA ALA A 455 9.34 -8.40 -32.75
C ALA A 455 8.41 -9.61 -32.55
N ALA A 456 7.12 -9.38 -32.29
CA ALA A 456 6.13 -10.45 -32.17
C ALA A 456 5.92 -11.19 -33.51
N LYS A 457 5.84 -10.47 -34.64
CA LYS A 457 5.76 -11.08 -35.98
C LYS A 457 7.00 -11.93 -36.29
N ASP A 458 8.19 -11.39 -36.04
CA ASP A 458 9.46 -12.07 -36.30
C ASP A 458 9.62 -13.32 -35.43
N TYR A 459 9.20 -13.25 -34.16
CA TYR A 459 9.18 -14.43 -33.28
C TYR A 459 8.21 -15.49 -33.77
N CYS A 460 6.99 -15.10 -34.15
CA CYS A 460 5.96 -16.05 -34.56
C CYS A 460 6.27 -16.73 -35.89
N ALA A 461 6.86 -16.01 -36.85
CA ALA A 461 7.28 -16.56 -38.13
C ALA A 461 8.50 -17.49 -38.03
N ALA A 462 9.18 -17.55 -36.88
CA ALA A 462 10.30 -18.47 -36.68
C ALA A 462 9.82 -19.92 -36.48
N LYS A 463 10.55 -20.86 -37.09
CA LYS A 463 10.29 -22.30 -36.90
C LYS A 463 10.49 -22.72 -35.45
N TRP A 464 9.62 -23.61 -34.98
CA TRP A 464 9.69 -24.15 -33.62
C TRP A 464 11.06 -24.75 -33.27
N THR A 465 11.69 -25.47 -34.20
CA THR A 465 13.02 -26.06 -34.01
C THR A 465 14.08 -25.01 -33.70
N LEU A 466 14.04 -23.86 -34.39
CA LEU A 466 14.94 -22.73 -34.15
C LEU A 466 14.65 -22.04 -32.83
N LEU A 467 13.36 -21.88 -32.46
CA LEU A 467 12.99 -21.31 -31.17
C LEU A 467 13.48 -22.18 -30.01
N LYS A 468 13.35 -23.50 -30.13
CA LYS A 468 13.83 -24.46 -29.13
C LYS A 468 15.36 -24.45 -29.03
N GLU A 469 16.08 -24.43 -30.15
CA GLU A 469 17.55 -24.32 -30.16
C GLU A 469 18.02 -23.04 -29.44
N ARG A 470 17.36 -21.91 -29.67
CA ARG A 470 17.65 -20.64 -28.99
C ARG A 470 17.40 -20.72 -27.48
N PHE A 471 16.34 -21.42 -27.08
CA PHE A 471 16.03 -21.66 -25.67
C PHE A 471 17.06 -22.54 -24.98
N ASP A 472 17.43 -23.66 -25.62
CA ASP A 472 18.44 -24.59 -25.09
C ASP A 472 19.82 -23.92 -24.96
N ARG A 473 20.10 -22.89 -25.78
CA ARG A 473 21.31 -22.05 -25.69
C ARG A 473 21.23 -20.91 -24.68
N GLY A 474 20.11 -20.74 -23.97
CA GLY A 474 19.92 -19.69 -22.98
C GLY A 474 19.80 -18.27 -23.58
N LEU A 475 19.28 -18.13 -24.81
CA LEU A 475 19.09 -16.81 -25.44
C LEU A 475 17.98 -15.98 -24.76
N TYR A 476 17.02 -16.65 -24.14
CA TYR A 476 15.84 -16.03 -23.53
C TYR A 476 16.06 -15.78 -22.03
N SER A 477 15.14 -15.03 -21.41
CA SER A 477 15.12 -14.81 -19.96
C SER A 477 15.16 -16.14 -19.19
N SER A 478 15.85 -16.18 -18.06
CA SER A 478 15.85 -17.34 -17.15
C SER A 478 14.47 -17.68 -16.59
N HIS A 479 13.52 -16.74 -16.67
CA HIS A 479 12.12 -16.95 -16.28
C HIS A 479 11.28 -17.64 -17.37
N ALA A 480 11.75 -17.63 -18.63
CA ALA A 480 11.03 -18.25 -19.72
C ALA A 480 11.10 -19.78 -19.56
N ASP A 481 9.96 -20.46 -19.67
CA ASP A 481 9.86 -21.91 -19.73
C ASP A 481 9.32 -22.36 -21.11
N LEU A 482 9.22 -23.67 -21.32
CA LEU A 482 8.67 -24.21 -22.57
C LEU A 482 7.22 -23.75 -22.82
N HIS A 483 6.45 -23.50 -21.77
CA HIS A 483 5.09 -22.99 -21.87
C HIS A 483 5.08 -21.54 -22.40
N ARG A 484 5.98 -20.67 -21.92
CA ARG A 484 6.20 -19.33 -22.47
C ARG A 484 6.58 -19.40 -23.94
N LEU A 485 7.53 -20.27 -24.30
CA LEU A 485 7.96 -20.44 -25.69
C LEU A 485 6.81 -20.81 -26.63
N LYS A 486 6.00 -21.79 -26.21
CA LYS A 486 4.86 -22.34 -26.95
C LYS A 486 3.77 -21.28 -27.17
N TYR A 487 3.37 -20.56 -26.12
CA TYR A 487 2.20 -19.69 -26.15
C TYR A 487 2.52 -18.20 -26.32
N GLN A 488 3.79 -17.83 -26.50
CA GLN A 488 4.18 -16.43 -26.70
C GLN A 488 3.38 -15.76 -27.83
N CYS A 489 3.18 -16.43 -28.96
CA CYS A 489 2.49 -15.86 -30.11
C CYS A 489 1.05 -15.49 -29.79
N PHE A 490 0.28 -16.46 -29.27
CA PHE A 490 -1.07 -16.23 -28.79
C PHE A 490 -1.13 -15.11 -27.74
N LYS A 491 -0.29 -15.19 -26.70
CA LYS A 491 -0.33 -14.23 -25.58
C LYS A 491 0.09 -12.82 -25.99
N SER A 492 1.05 -12.68 -26.91
CA SER A 492 1.45 -11.39 -27.47
C SER A 492 0.32 -10.76 -28.29
N ALA A 493 -0.36 -11.55 -29.11
CA ALA A 493 -1.51 -11.10 -29.88
C ALA A 493 -2.68 -10.72 -28.95
N TRP A 494 -2.94 -11.54 -27.92
CA TRP A 494 -3.97 -11.27 -26.93
C TRP A 494 -3.70 -10.00 -26.12
N MET A 495 -2.46 -9.81 -25.65
CA MET A 495 -2.02 -8.58 -24.97
C MET A 495 -2.23 -7.35 -25.87
N PHE A 496 -1.87 -7.45 -27.16
CA PHE A 496 -2.08 -6.39 -28.13
C PHE A 496 -3.56 -6.04 -28.27
N GLU A 497 -4.40 -7.04 -28.52
CA GLU A 497 -5.83 -6.85 -28.77
C GLU A 497 -6.57 -6.35 -27.52
N VAL A 498 -6.23 -6.87 -26.33
CA VAL A 498 -6.77 -6.36 -25.06
C VAL A 498 -6.40 -4.89 -24.84
N LEU A 499 -5.15 -4.50 -25.12
CA LEU A 499 -4.69 -3.12 -24.92
C LEU A 499 -5.32 -2.14 -25.91
N HIS A 500 -5.18 -2.41 -27.21
CA HIS A 500 -5.52 -1.46 -28.26
C HIS A 500 -6.97 -1.55 -28.71
N THR A 501 -7.52 -2.75 -28.77
CA THR A 501 -8.92 -2.96 -29.19
C THR A 501 -9.83 -3.00 -27.97
N GLY A 502 -9.46 -3.70 -26.91
CA GLY A 502 -10.24 -3.82 -25.68
C GLY A 502 -10.34 -2.51 -24.91
N PHE A 503 -9.22 -2.03 -24.38
CA PHE A 503 -9.15 -0.80 -23.58
C PHE A 503 -9.03 0.48 -24.40
N SER A 504 -8.90 0.36 -25.73
CA SER A 504 -8.85 1.48 -26.66
C SER A 504 -7.65 2.40 -26.48
N PHE A 505 -6.49 1.86 -26.04
CA PHE A 505 -5.26 2.64 -25.97
C PHE A 505 -4.79 3.03 -27.39
N PRO A 506 -4.50 4.31 -27.65
CA PRO A 506 -4.02 4.75 -28.96
C PRO A 506 -2.69 4.10 -29.35
N ALA A 507 -2.48 3.86 -30.65
CA ALA A 507 -1.25 3.26 -31.15
C ALA A 507 0.01 4.15 -30.92
N ASN A 508 -0.18 5.46 -30.76
CA ASN A 508 0.87 6.44 -30.48
C ASN A 508 1.03 6.73 -28.98
N TYR A 509 0.36 5.99 -28.09
CA TYR A 509 0.49 6.18 -26.65
C TYR A 509 1.92 5.81 -26.19
N SER A 510 2.63 6.78 -25.61
CA SER A 510 4.04 6.65 -25.22
C SER A 510 4.28 6.44 -23.73
N ASN A 511 3.25 6.60 -22.89
CA ASN A 511 3.39 6.61 -21.43
C ASN A 511 2.96 5.27 -20.79
N LEU A 512 3.07 4.17 -21.53
CA LEU A 512 2.89 2.81 -21.02
C LEU A 512 4.26 2.19 -20.76
N LYS A 513 4.49 1.70 -19.54
CA LYS A 513 5.70 0.95 -19.17
C LYS A 513 5.35 -0.45 -18.75
N THR A 514 5.92 -1.46 -19.39
CA THR A 514 5.82 -2.84 -18.92
C THR A 514 6.94 -3.12 -17.93
N ALA A 515 6.60 -3.66 -16.76
CA ALA A 515 7.59 -3.90 -15.72
C ALA A 515 7.18 -5.07 -14.83
N GLN A 516 8.16 -5.85 -14.38
CA GLN A 516 8.01 -6.73 -13.21
C GLN A 516 8.56 -6.07 -11.95
N LEU A 517 9.63 -5.28 -12.11
CA LEU A 517 10.27 -4.50 -11.05
C LEU A 517 10.18 -3.01 -11.36
N VAL A 518 9.92 -2.19 -10.36
CA VAL A 518 10.05 -0.72 -10.45
C VAL A 518 11.01 -0.28 -9.36
N TYR A 519 12.10 0.38 -9.74
CA TYR A 519 13.22 0.72 -8.85
C TYR A 519 13.75 -0.51 -8.08
N GLU A 520 13.95 -1.64 -8.78
CA GLU A 520 14.42 -2.91 -8.22
C GLU A 520 13.53 -3.53 -7.13
N LYS A 521 12.30 -3.03 -6.97
CA LYS A 521 11.26 -3.61 -6.12
C LYS A 521 10.24 -4.33 -6.98
N GLU A 522 9.90 -5.58 -6.65
CA GLU A 522 8.81 -6.28 -7.31
C GLU A 522 7.51 -5.54 -6.99
N VAL A 523 6.91 -4.92 -8.00
CA VAL A 523 5.64 -4.20 -7.81
C VAL A 523 4.53 -5.19 -8.01
N GLN A 524 4.20 -5.85 -6.91
CA GLN A 524 3.05 -6.75 -6.82
C GLN A 524 1.92 -6.04 -6.08
N TRP A 525 0.69 -6.45 -6.37
CA TRP A 525 -0.48 -6.00 -5.61
C TRP A 525 -0.33 -6.29 -4.10
N THR A 526 0.48 -7.29 -3.72
CA THR A 526 0.75 -7.62 -2.31
C THR A 526 1.36 -6.46 -1.52
N LEU A 527 2.17 -5.60 -2.14
CA LEU A 527 2.72 -4.39 -1.50
C LEU A 527 1.61 -3.38 -1.18
N GLY A 528 0.67 -3.17 -2.10
CA GLY A 528 -0.48 -2.31 -1.84
C GLY A 528 -1.45 -2.91 -0.82
N ALA A 529 -1.58 -4.25 -0.80
CA ALA A 529 -2.39 -4.97 0.19
C ALA A 529 -1.82 -4.78 1.59
N ILE A 530 -0.51 -5.01 1.80
CA ILE A 530 0.11 -4.82 3.12
C ILE A 530 0.02 -3.36 3.55
N LEU A 531 0.25 -2.40 2.64
CA LEU A 531 0.13 -0.97 2.95
C LEU A 531 -1.30 -0.60 3.39
N TYR A 532 -2.32 -1.09 2.68
CA TYR A 532 -3.71 -0.83 3.00
C TYR A 532 -4.16 -1.49 4.31
N LYS A 533 -3.76 -2.74 4.54
CA LYS A 533 -4.12 -3.52 5.74
C LYS A 533 -3.41 -2.98 6.99
N THR A 534 -2.22 -2.39 6.85
CA THR A 534 -1.43 -1.82 7.95
C THR A 534 -1.59 -0.32 8.13
N ARG A 535 -2.48 0.35 7.38
CA ARG A 535 -2.65 1.82 7.39
C ARG A 535 -2.95 2.44 8.77
N TYR A 536 -3.50 1.65 9.71
CA TYR A 536 -3.80 2.11 11.07
C TYR A 536 -2.65 1.92 12.06
N LEU A 537 -1.59 1.20 11.72
CA LEU A 537 -0.45 1.02 12.63
C LEU A 537 0.19 2.35 13.09
N PRO A 538 0.32 3.40 12.24
CA PRO A 538 0.81 4.71 12.66
C PRO A 538 0.05 5.33 13.85
N LEU A 539 -1.23 4.99 14.06
CA LEU A 539 -2.00 5.49 15.20
C LEU A 539 -1.41 5.07 16.55
N ARG A 540 -0.70 3.93 16.60
CA ARG A 540 0.00 3.47 17.81
C ARG A 540 1.09 4.45 18.24
N ASP A 541 1.76 5.08 17.28
CA ASP A 541 2.83 6.04 17.52
C ASP A 541 2.31 7.48 17.66
N ILE A 542 1.24 7.84 16.94
CA ILE A 542 0.70 9.22 16.89
C ILE A 542 -0.30 9.49 18.02
N GLN A 543 -1.22 8.56 18.28
CA GLN A 543 -2.39 8.78 19.14
C GLN A 543 -2.35 7.97 20.44
N GLN A 544 -1.14 7.59 20.91
CA GLN A 544 -0.98 6.81 22.13
C GLN A 544 -1.67 7.45 23.35
N GLU A 545 -1.77 8.78 23.39
CA GLU A 545 -2.47 9.56 24.43
C GLU A 545 -4.00 9.46 24.33
N ASN A 546 -4.57 9.44 23.12
CA ASN A 546 -6.01 9.43 22.89
C ASN A 546 -6.67 8.07 23.19
N PHE A 547 -5.89 6.98 23.09
CA PHE A 547 -6.34 5.61 23.39
C PHE A 547 -5.89 5.10 24.76
N LYS A 548 -5.25 5.94 25.60
CA LYS A 548 -5.07 5.58 27.02
C LYS A 548 -6.44 5.34 27.60
N GLY A 549 -6.70 4.09 28.00
CA GLY A 549 -7.96 3.73 28.65
C GLY A 549 -8.24 4.73 29.76
N ASN A 550 -9.44 5.32 29.76
CA ASN A 550 -9.89 6.14 30.87
C ASN A 550 -9.95 5.23 32.10
N HIS A 551 -8.86 5.23 32.87
CA HIS A 551 -8.86 4.63 34.19
C HIS A 551 -9.83 5.45 35.03
N THR A 552 -11.08 5.02 35.07
CA THR A 552 -12.03 5.51 36.05
C THR A 552 -11.40 5.22 37.41
N HIS A 553 -10.99 6.29 38.08
CA HIS A 553 -10.42 6.22 39.41
C HIS A 553 -11.55 5.81 40.36
N TRP A 554 -11.83 4.51 40.48
CA TRP A 554 -12.63 3.91 41.56
C TRP A 554 -11.86 3.93 42.90
N ARG A 555 -11.08 4.98 43.13
CA ARG A 555 -10.48 5.36 44.42
C ARG A 555 -11.01 6.74 44.76
N GLY A 556 -12.23 6.80 45.27
CA GLY A 556 -12.85 8.07 45.64
C GLY A 556 -14.13 7.98 46.48
N PHE A 557 -14.88 6.87 46.47
CA PHE A 557 -16.14 6.80 47.23
C PHE A 557 -16.02 6.17 48.62
N THR A 558 -15.03 5.31 48.89
CA THR A 558 -14.87 4.64 50.19
C THR A 558 -13.99 5.38 51.20
N PHE A 559 -13.05 6.22 50.75
CA PHE A 559 -12.15 6.94 51.67
C PHE A 559 -12.79 8.20 52.28
N VAL A 560 -13.61 8.90 51.49
CA VAL A 560 -14.26 10.15 51.89
C VAL A 560 -15.42 9.88 52.88
N TYR A 561 -16.20 8.82 52.66
CA TYR A 561 -17.27 8.42 53.60
C TYR A 561 -16.72 8.04 54.98
N ASN A 562 -15.52 7.45 55.05
CA ASN A 562 -14.90 7.06 56.32
C ASN A 562 -14.44 8.27 57.15
N HIS A 563 -13.96 9.34 56.52
CA HIS A 563 -13.54 10.54 57.26
C HIS A 563 -14.72 11.31 57.84
N TYR A 564 -15.81 11.47 57.09
CA TYR A 564 -17.02 12.12 57.62
C TYR A 564 -17.68 11.29 58.72
N LEU A 565 -17.75 9.97 58.57
CA LEU A 565 -18.25 9.08 59.62
C LEU A 565 -17.39 9.17 60.88
N PHE A 566 -16.05 9.13 60.75
CA PHE A 566 -15.14 9.26 61.87
C PHE A 566 -15.27 10.62 62.56
N PHE A 567 -15.42 11.70 61.80
CA PHE A 567 -15.60 13.05 62.34
C PHE A 567 -16.93 13.19 63.09
N VAL A 568 -18.01 12.62 62.55
CA VAL A 568 -19.33 12.60 63.22
C VAL A 568 -19.29 11.76 64.49
N CYS A 569 -18.67 10.57 64.46
CA CYS A 569 -18.50 9.73 65.65
C CYS A 569 -17.67 10.44 66.74
N PHE A 570 -16.58 11.10 66.35
CA PHE A 570 -15.76 11.89 67.26
C PHE A 570 -16.56 13.03 67.91
N LEU A 571 -17.36 13.75 67.11
CA LEU A 571 -18.21 14.85 67.59
C LEU A 571 -19.26 14.36 68.59
N VAL A 572 -19.90 13.21 68.32
CA VAL A 572 -20.87 12.59 69.23
C VAL A 572 -20.24 12.19 70.56
N VAL A 573 -19.03 11.61 70.54
CA VAL A 573 -18.30 11.25 71.76
C VAL A 573 -17.91 12.48 72.57
N VAL A 574 -17.38 13.52 71.94
CA VAL A 574 -17.03 14.78 72.62
C VAL A 574 -18.27 15.44 73.23
N LEU A 575 -19.39 15.45 72.51
CA LEU A 575 -20.64 16.02 72.99
C LEU A 575 -21.20 15.22 74.17
N SER A 576 -21.08 13.89 74.13
CA SER A 576 -21.46 13.00 75.24
C SER A 576 -20.59 13.22 76.48
N ILE A 577 -19.27 13.40 76.30
CA ILE A 577 -18.33 13.74 77.38
C ILE A 577 -18.68 15.11 77.97
N LEU A 578 -18.94 16.12 77.13
CA LEU A 578 -19.33 17.46 77.59
C LEU A 578 -20.65 17.42 78.36
N LEU A 579 -21.66 16.71 77.87
CA LEU A 579 -22.93 16.54 78.57
C LEU A 579 -22.75 15.78 79.90
N TYR A 580 -21.89 14.76 79.93
CA TYR A 580 -21.53 14.04 81.14
C TYR A 580 -20.82 14.94 82.16
N LEU A 581 -19.85 15.75 81.73
CA LEU A 581 -19.16 16.73 82.57
C LEU A 581 -20.09 17.85 83.05
N LEU A 582 -21.02 18.32 82.22
CA LEU A 582 -22.05 19.29 82.62
C LEU A 582 -23.04 18.68 83.62
N ARG A 583 -23.40 17.41 83.45
CA ARG A 583 -24.21 16.66 84.41
C ARG A 583 -23.47 16.46 85.72
N LEU A 584 -22.19 16.09 85.69
CA LEU A 584 -21.33 16.00 86.87
C LEU A 584 -21.21 17.36 87.56
N ARG A 585 -21.00 18.46 86.83
CA ARG A 585 -20.99 19.82 87.40
C ARG A 585 -22.33 20.19 88.02
N ARG A 586 -23.47 19.80 87.42
CA ARG A 586 -24.80 19.99 88.03
C ARG A 586 -24.98 19.15 89.30
N ILE A 587 -24.51 17.90 89.31
CA ILE A 587 -24.57 17.03 90.49
C ILE A 587 -23.65 17.58 91.59
N HIS A 588 -22.44 18.02 91.26
CA HIS A 588 -21.51 18.64 92.21
C HIS A 588 -22.04 19.97 92.75
N ARG A 589 -22.69 20.80 91.93
CA ARG A 589 -23.37 22.02 92.41
C ARG A 589 -24.54 21.70 93.33
N ARG A 590 -25.34 20.67 93.03
CA ARG A 590 -26.42 20.20 93.92
C ARG A 590 -25.89 19.59 95.22
N ALA A 591 -24.79 18.85 95.17
CA ALA A 591 -24.12 18.32 96.35
C ALA A 591 -23.48 19.44 97.20
N ALA A 592 -22.88 20.45 96.58
CA ALA A 592 -22.36 21.64 97.26
C ALA A 592 -23.48 22.50 97.87
N GLN A 593 -24.66 22.59 97.23
CA GLN A 593 -25.83 23.24 97.81
C GLN A 593 -26.42 22.44 98.98
N HIS A 594 -26.40 21.11 98.94
CA HIS A 594 -26.77 20.27 100.08
C HIS A 594 -25.76 20.33 101.24
N SER A 595 -24.46 20.50 100.97
CA SER A 595 -23.44 20.68 102.04
C SER A 595 -23.47 22.09 102.65
N LEU A 596 -23.87 23.11 101.88
CA LEU A 596 -24.07 24.48 102.40
C LEU A 596 -25.37 24.62 103.20
N SER A 597 -26.42 23.85 102.88
CA SER A 597 -27.66 23.80 103.69
C SER A 597 -27.51 22.97 104.97
N SER A 598 -26.61 21.97 105.02
CA SER A 598 -26.35 21.21 106.24
C SER A 598 -25.32 21.87 107.16
N ALA A 599 -24.40 22.68 106.64
CA ALA A 599 -23.47 23.50 107.44
C ALA A 599 -24.13 24.76 108.04
N ALA A 600 -25.21 25.26 107.45
CA ALA A 600 -25.97 26.41 107.98
C ALA A 600 -26.98 26.05 109.09
N ILE A 601 -27.18 24.76 109.41
CA ILE A 601 -28.11 24.31 110.47
C ILE A 601 -27.37 23.98 111.78
N TRP A 602 -26.02 24.00 111.80
CA TRP A 602 -25.22 23.66 113.00
C TRP A 602 -24.41 24.83 113.59
N ILE A 603 -24.60 26.08 113.12
CA ILE A 603 -23.94 27.28 113.66
C ILE A 603 -24.93 28.46 113.71
N GLU A 604 -25.98 28.39 114.53
CA GLU A 604 -26.66 29.60 115.07
C GLU A 604 -27.58 29.30 116.28
N GLU A 605 -27.13 28.44 117.21
CA GLU A 605 -27.46 28.63 118.63
C GLU A 605 -26.23 29.25 119.29
N GLY A 606 -26.26 30.56 119.55
CA GLY A 606 -25.10 31.24 120.13
C GLY A 606 -25.20 32.75 120.26
N GLY A 607 -26.25 33.24 120.93
CA GLY A 607 -26.26 34.42 121.82
C GLY A 607 -25.62 35.75 121.40
N ALA A 608 -26.40 36.83 121.51
CA ALA A 608 -26.34 37.65 122.73
C ALA A 608 -27.40 38.77 122.71
N ALA A 609 -28.04 38.92 123.87
CA ALA A 609 -28.93 39.99 124.31
C ALA A 609 -28.17 41.35 124.38
N GLN A 610 -28.72 42.54 124.62
CA GLN A 610 -29.91 42.96 125.38
C GLN A 610 -30.04 44.52 125.33
N LEU A 611 -31.21 45.03 125.75
CA LEU A 611 -31.55 46.37 126.34
C LEU A 611 -31.99 47.48 125.36
N THR A 612 -33.26 47.94 125.33
CA THR A 612 -34.09 48.84 126.21
C THR A 612 -34.53 50.03 125.33
N GLU A 613 -35.68 50.71 125.41
CA GLU A 613 -36.72 50.93 126.42
C GLU A 613 -37.93 51.63 125.73
N SER A 614 -39.16 51.27 126.13
CA SER A 614 -40.41 52.06 126.29
C SER A 614 -41.65 51.24 125.97
#